data_AF-A0A6A6I3G9-F1
#
_entry.id   AF-A0A6A6I3G9-F1
#
_cell.length_a   1.000
_cell.length_b   1.000
_cell.length_c   1.000
_cell.angle_alpha   90.00
_cell.angle_beta   90.00
_cell.angle_gamma   90.00
#
_symmetry.space_group_name_H-M   'P 1'
#
loop_
_entity.id
_entity.type
_entity.pdbx_description
1 polymer ?
#
loop_
_entity_poly.entity_id
_entity_poly.type
_entity_poly.pdbx_seq_one_letter_code
_entity_poly.pdbx_strand_id
1 'polypeptide(L)'
;PQAPKPAQTIKVPRPPRPTFTMQRLSAEKDLRAAIKEWVAEFRDERPYGEDVAALAKYLGKVVREERDLGKAVGVVKWLDWIVGEFADDQDQDQEFEAAEWGEAVQRVKDGVQDAAKDRGLGAVAFD
;
A
#
# COMPACT_ATOMS: atom_id res chain seq x y z
N PRO A 1 -57.21 14.74 6.33
CA PRO A 1 -55.91 14.07 6.58
C PRO A 1 -54.78 14.78 5.82
N GLN A 2 -53.84 15.40 6.53
CA GLN A 2 -52.69 16.08 5.92
C GLN A 2 -51.63 15.02 5.58
N ALA A 3 -51.14 15.01 4.34
CA ALA A 3 -50.11 14.08 3.91
C ALA A 3 -48.82 14.26 4.73
N PRO A 4 -48.11 13.18 5.10
CA PRO A 4 -46.89 13.27 5.89
C PRO A 4 -45.81 14.06 5.13
N LYS A 5 -45.13 14.96 5.84
CA LYS A 5 -44.04 15.77 5.26
C LYS A 5 -42.93 14.84 4.74
N PRO A 6 -42.36 15.10 3.54
CA PRO A 6 -41.29 14.27 2.99
C PRO A 6 -40.06 14.31 3.91
N ALA A 7 -39.43 13.14 4.08
CA ALA A 7 -38.24 12.99 4.90
C ALA A 7 -37.09 13.85 4.36
N GLN A 8 -36.45 14.65 5.23
CA GLN A 8 -35.29 15.45 4.86
C GLN A 8 -34.07 14.54 4.72
N THR A 9 -33.42 14.55 3.57
CA THR A 9 -32.19 13.78 3.31
C THR A 9 -30.98 14.69 3.35
N ILE A 10 -29.99 14.36 4.17
CA ILE A 10 -28.70 15.04 4.23
C ILE A 10 -27.72 14.29 3.32
N LYS A 11 -27.12 14.98 2.34
CA LYS A 11 -26.03 14.43 1.54
C LYS A 11 -24.72 14.52 2.32
N VAL A 12 -24.21 13.39 2.77
CA VAL A 12 -22.86 13.31 3.35
C VAL A 12 -21.84 13.12 2.22
N PRO A 13 -20.79 13.95 2.12
CA PRO A 13 -19.75 13.79 1.11
C PRO A 13 -18.99 12.48 1.32
N ARG A 14 -18.65 11.78 0.23
CA ARG A 14 -17.88 10.55 0.29
C ARG A 14 -16.44 10.85 0.76
N PRO A 15 -15.83 10.00 1.60
CA PRO A 15 -14.44 10.16 1.97
C PRO A 15 -13.53 10.19 0.73
N PRO A 16 -12.45 10.98 0.77
CA PRO A 16 -11.46 10.99 -0.30
C PRO A 16 -10.83 9.60 -0.47
N ARG A 17 -10.61 9.20 -1.73
CA ARG A 17 -9.90 7.98 -2.09
C ARG A 17 -8.63 8.36 -2.87
N PRO A 18 -7.44 8.23 -2.28
CA PRO A 18 -6.20 8.43 -3.00
C PRO A 18 -6.09 7.40 -4.12
N THR A 19 -5.38 7.79 -5.17
CA THR A 19 -5.10 6.95 -6.32
C THR A 19 -3.59 6.80 -6.48
N PHE A 20 -3.17 5.61 -6.91
CA PHE A 20 -1.77 5.27 -7.17
C PHE A 20 -1.54 5.12 -8.68
N THR A 21 -0.32 5.42 -9.15
CA THR A 21 0.08 5.39 -10.57
C THR A 21 -0.69 6.36 -11.50
N MET A 22 -0.26 6.46 -12.75
CA MET A 22 -0.99 7.19 -13.80
C MET A 22 -2.36 6.58 -14.12
N GLN A 23 -2.54 5.28 -13.89
CA GLN A 23 -3.81 4.56 -14.10
C GLN A 23 -4.82 4.78 -12.96
N ARG A 24 -4.46 5.57 -11.94
CA ARG A 24 -5.32 5.93 -10.81
C ARG A 24 -5.88 4.72 -10.05
N LEU A 25 -5.05 3.71 -9.85
CA LEU A 25 -5.41 2.49 -9.14
C LEU A 25 -5.78 2.80 -7.68
N SER A 26 -6.81 2.11 -7.18
CA SER A 26 -7.24 2.23 -5.78
C SER A 26 -7.81 0.93 -5.21
N ALA A 27 -8.21 -0.04 -6.04
CA ALA A 27 -8.64 -1.34 -5.55
C ALA A 27 -7.42 -2.18 -5.16
N GLU A 28 -7.52 -2.90 -4.04
CA GLU A 28 -6.43 -3.72 -3.50
C GLU A 28 -5.91 -4.76 -4.51
N LYS A 29 -6.82 -5.43 -5.25
CA LYS A 29 -6.44 -6.38 -6.29
C LYS A 29 -5.57 -5.76 -7.38
N ASP A 30 -5.93 -4.57 -7.83
CA ASP A 30 -5.21 -3.88 -8.90
C ASP A 30 -3.84 -3.40 -8.39
N LEU A 31 -3.77 -2.93 -7.14
CA LEU A 31 -2.50 -2.57 -6.50
C LEU A 31 -1.57 -3.78 -6.39
N ARG A 32 -2.09 -4.94 -5.97
CA ARG A 32 -1.30 -6.17 -5.89
C ARG A 32 -0.78 -6.62 -7.27
N ALA A 33 -1.61 -6.52 -8.30
CA ALA A 33 -1.20 -6.84 -9.67
C ALA A 33 -0.09 -5.91 -10.15
N ALA A 34 -0.25 -4.60 -9.95
CA ALA A 34 0.75 -3.60 -10.33
C ALA A 34 2.07 -3.78 -9.58
N ILE A 35 2.03 -4.10 -8.27
CA ILE A 35 3.23 -4.39 -7.48
C ILE A 35 3.93 -5.65 -7.98
N LYS A 36 3.18 -6.70 -8.32
CA LYS A 36 3.76 -7.92 -8.87
C LYS A 36 4.49 -7.65 -10.18
N GLU A 37 3.88 -6.87 -11.07
CA GLU A 37 4.50 -6.47 -12.34
C GLU A 37 5.76 -5.63 -12.10
N TRP A 38 5.69 -4.64 -11.21
CA TRP A 38 6.83 -3.81 -10.83
C TRP A 38 8.00 -4.63 -10.27
N VAL A 39 7.76 -5.51 -9.31
CA VAL A 39 8.84 -6.37 -8.77
C VAL A 39 9.39 -7.28 -9.85
N ALA A 40 8.54 -7.91 -10.68
CA ALA A 40 9.01 -8.80 -11.74
C ALA A 40 9.85 -8.09 -12.82
N GLU A 41 9.52 -6.84 -13.15
CA GLU A 41 10.24 -6.04 -14.15
C GLU A 41 11.61 -5.58 -13.65
N PHE A 42 11.73 -5.27 -12.35
CA PHE A 42 12.94 -4.72 -11.76
C PHE A 42 13.61 -5.65 -10.75
N ARG A 43 13.31 -6.96 -10.77
CA ARG A 43 13.88 -7.92 -9.79
C ARG A 43 15.40 -8.00 -9.91
N ASP A 44 15.92 -7.99 -11.13
CA ASP A 44 17.35 -8.09 -11.43
C ASP A 44 18.08 -6.73 -11.24
N GLU A 45 17.36 -5.74 -10.70
CA GLU A 45 17.84 -4.41 -10.36
C GLU A 45 17.41 -4.05 -8.93
N ARG A 46 17.95 -2.98 -8.37
CA ARG A 46 17.43 -2.45 -7.09
C ARG A 46 16.16 -1.62 -7.33
N PRO A 47 15.22 -1.59 -6.38
CA PRO A 47 14.04 -0.73 -6.49
C PRO A 47 14.43 0.75 -6.49
N TYR A 48 13.80 1.54 -7.37
CA TYR A 48 14.00 2.98 -7.37
C TYR A 48 13.44 3.59 -6.09
N GLY A 49 14.27 4.34 -5.37
CA GLY A 49 13.88 4.96 -4.09
C GLY A 49 12.67 5.90 -4.20
N GLU A 50 12.47 6.53 -5.36
CA GLU A 50 11.30 7.36 -5.63
C GLU A 50 10.00 6.54 -5.68
N ASP A 51 10.02 5.35 -6.27
CA ASP A 51 8.85 4.47 -6.35
C ASP A 51 8.50 3.90 -4.97
N VAL A 52 9.51 3.50 -4.21
CA VAL A 52 9.35 3.06 -2.81
C VAL A 52 8.72 4.16 -1.96
N ALA A 53 9.23 5.40 -2.08
CA ALA A 53 8.69 6.55 -1.37
C ALA A 53 7.26 6.90 -1.83
N ALA A 54 6.96 6.78 -3.12
CA ALA A 54 5.64 7.00 -3.67
C ALA A 54 4.63 5.96 -3.14
N LEU A 55 5.01 4.68 -3.09
CA LEU A 55 4.18 3.61 -2.55
C LEU A 55 3.92 3.81 -1.04
N ALA A 56 4.97 4.07 -0.26
CA ALA A 56 4.85 4.35 1.18
C ALA A 56 3.92 5.55 1.45
N LYS A 57 4.09 6.64 0.69
CA LYS A 57 3.24 7.83 0.77
C LYS A 57 1.80 7.54 0.39
N TYR A 58 1.58 6.75 -0.66
CA TYR A 58 0.24 6.34 -1.09
C TYR A 58 -0.45 5.50 -0.01
N LEU A 59 0.19 4.46 0.51
CA LEU A 59 -0.39 3.63 1.56
C LEU A 59 -0.64 4.44 2.84
N GLY A 60 0.23 5.39 3.17
CA GLY A 60 -0.03 6.34 4.25
C GLY A 60 -1.30 7.17 4.04
N LYS A 61 -1.63 7.54 2.79
CA LYS A 61 -2.93 8.16 2.47
C LYS A 61 -4.09 7.19 2.56
N VAL A 62 -3.93 5.93 2.13
CA VAL A 62 -4.97 4.90 2.32
C VAL A 62 -5.32 4.77 3.81
N VAL A 63 -4.29 4.74 4.67
CA VAL A 63 -4.49 4.72 6.11
C VAL A 63 -5.18 6.00 6.59
N ARG A 64 -4.69 7.20 6.27
CA ARG A 64 -5.21 8.48 6.82
C ARG A 64 -6.56 8.90 6.23
N GLU A 65 -6.72 8.80 4.92
CA GLU A 65 -7.85 9.34 4.15
C GLU A 65 -8.96 8.29 3.96
N GLU A 66 -8.63 7.09 3.47
CA GLU A 66 -9.63 6.00 3.31
C GLU A 66 -10.01 5.37 4.66
N ARG A 67 -9.19 5.62 5.69
CA ARG A 67 -9.28 5.00 7.00
C ARG A 67 -9.08 3.49 7.00
N ASP A 68 -8.46 2.95 5.96
CA ASP A 68 -8.33 1.52 5.72
C ASP A 68 -6.91 1.01 6.01
N LEU A 69 -6.66 0.63 7.27
CA LEU A 69 -5.39 0.02 7.65
C LEU A 69 -5.26 -1.42 7.10
N GLY A 70 -6.38 -2.14 6.99
CA GLY A 70 -6.39 -3.52 6.53
C GLY A 70 -5.91 -3.64 5.09
N LYS A 71 -6.40 -2.76 4.20
CA LYS A 71 -5.91 -2.64 2.83
C LYS A 71 -4.43 -2.31 2.77
N ALA A 72 -3.97 -1.34 3.56
CA ALA A 72 -2.56 -0.96 3.56
C ALA A 72 -1.65 -2.12 3.98
N VAL A 73 -1.97 -2.80 5.09
CA VAL A 73 -1.25 -3.99 5.55
C VAL A 73 -1.31 -5.11 4.52
N GLY A 74 -2.49 -5.37 3.94
CA GLY A 74 -2.68 -6.39 2.91
C GLY A 74 -1.87 -6.16 1.64
N VAL A 75 -1.56 -4.91 1.31
CA VAL A 75 -0.65 -4.56 0.21
C VAL A 75 0.82 -4.73 0.62
N VAL A 76 1.19 -4.33 1.84
CA VAL A 76 2.57 -4.52 2.35
C VAL A 76 2.93 -5.99 2.47
N LYS A 77 2.05 -6.82 3.05
CA LYS A 77 2.30 -8.27 3.17
C LYS A 77 2.42 -8.95 1.81
N TRP A 78 1.69 -8.44 0.81
CA TRP A 78 1.81 -8.93 -0.56
C TRP A 78 3.17 -8.59 -1.18
N LEU A 79 3.66 -7.36 -0.99
CA LEU A 79 5.00 -6.97 -1.42
C LEU A 79 6.08 -7.81 -0.73
N ASP A 80 5.98 -7.97 0.59
CA ASP A 80 6.90 -8.76 1.42
C ASP A 80 6.98 -10.22 0.95
N TRP A 81 5.82 -10.82 0.65
CA TRP A 81 5.76 -12.19 0.11
C TRP A 81 6.41 -12.30 -1.27
N ILE A 82 6.15 -11.38 -2.21
CA ILE A 82 6.78 -11.43 -3.54
C ILE A 82 8.30 -11.30 -3.43
N VAL A 83 8.78 -10.39 -2.59
CA VAL A 83 10.22 -10.19 -2.37
C VAL A 83 10.85 -11.43 -1.71
N GLY A 84 10.14 -12.10 -0.81
CA GLY A 84 10.58 -13.36 -0.21
C GLY A 84 10.73 -14.48 -1.24
N GLU A 85 9.73 -14.69 -2.10
CA GLU A 85 9.80 -15.68 -3.18
C GLU A 85 10.94 -15.37 -4.16
N PHE A 86 11.17 -14.08 -4.42
CA PHE A 86 12.31 -13.65 -5.24
C PHE A 86 13.65 -13.97 -4.58
N ALA A 87 13.81 -13.73 -3.29
CA ALA A 87 15.06 -14.01 -2.58
C ALA A 87 15.38 -15.52 -2.51
N ASP A 88 14.37 -16.37 -2.42
CA ASP A 88 14.54 -17.84 -2.42
C ASP A 88 14.96 -18.39 -3.80
N ASP A 89 14.60 -17.70 -4.89
CA ASP A 89 14.89 -18.09 -6.28
C ASP A 89 16.25 -17.57 -6.81
N GLN A 90 17.03 -16.85 -6.00
CA GLN A 90 18.26 -16.18 -6.44
C GLN A 90 19.53 -17.03 -6.39
N ASP A 91 20.42 -16.78 -7.36
CA ASP A 91 21.82 -17.20 -7.32
C ASP A 91 22.68 -16.21 -6.51
N GLN A 92 23.89 -16.61 -6.10
CA GLN A 92 24.82 -15.81 -5.27
C GLN A 92 25.09 -14.38 -5.79
N ASP A 93 24.95 -14.14 -7.09
CA ASP A 93 25.20 -12.84 -7.70
C ASP A 93 24.08 -11.82 -7.47
N GLN A 94 22.90 -12.24 -6.97
CA GLN A 94 21.71 -11.40 -6.79
C GLN A 94 21.40 -11.05 -5.32
N GLU A 95 22.20 -11.55 -4.37
CA GLU A 95 21.98 -11.39 -2.92
C GLU A 95 21.90 -9.91 -2.51
N PHE A 96 22.61 -9.03 -3.22
CA PHE A 96 22.59 -7.59 -2.99
C PHE A 96 21.21 -6.98 -3.36
N GLU A 97 20.65 -7.37 -4.50
CA GLU A 97 19.34 -6.94 -4.97
C GLU A 97 18.24 -7.42 -4.01
N ALA A 98 18.29 -8.67 -3.55
CA ALA A 98 17.39 -9.18 -2.50
C ALA A 98 17.43 -8.31 -1.23
N ALA A 99 18.61 -7.94 -0.77
CA ALA A 99 18.78 -7.10 0.41
C ALA A 99 18.19 -5.69 0.21
N GLU A 100 18.42 -5.06 -0.94
CA GLU A 100 17.86 -3.74 -1.29
C GLU A 100 16.32 -3.78 -1.38
N TRP A 101 15.76 -4.86 -1.94
CA TRP A 101 14.32 -5.08 -1.97
C TRP A 101 13.74 -5.30 -0.55
N GLY A 102 14.44 -6.02 0.31
CA GLY A 102 14.09 -6.14 1.73
C GLY A 102 14.09 -4.79 2.46
N GLU A 103 15.07 -3.94 2.19
CA GLU A 103 15.11 -2.58 2.74
C GLU A 103 13.96 -1.72 2.21
N ALA A 104 13.61 -1.85 0.92
CA ALA A 104 12.45 -1.19 0.34
C ALA A 104 11.14 -1.60 1.03
N VAL A 105 10.95 -2.88 1.30
CA VAL A 105 9.78 -3.37 2.06
C VAL A 105 9.73 -2.71 3.44
N GLN A 106 10.88 -2.63 4.13
CA GLN A 106 10.94 -2.01 5.45
C GLN A 106 10.55 -0.52 5.41
N ARG A 107 11.03 0.24 4.41
CA ARG A 107 10.62 1.65 4.23
C ARG A 107 9.12 1.80 4.01
N VAL A 108 8.49 0.88 3.28
CA VAL A 108 7.03 0.90 3.09
C VAL A 108 6.30 0.55 4.39
N LYS A 109 6.78 -0.44 5.16
CA LYS A 109 6.28 -0.79 6.50
C LYS A 109 6.30 0.44 7.43
N ASP A 110 7.41 1.17 7.45
CA ASP A 110 7.59 2.37 8.27
C ASP A 110 6.58 3.47 7.89
N GLY A 111 6.37 3.71 6.58
CA GLY A 111 5.39 4.68 6.10
C GLY A 111 3.95 4.37 6.52
N VAL A 112 3.57 3.09 6.54
CA VAL A 112 2.26 2.64 7.04
C VAL A 112 2.18 2.78 8.56
N GLN A 113 3.25 2.41 9.27
CA GLN A 113 3.33 2.52 10.72
C GLN A 113 3.21 3.98 11.19
N ASP A 114 3.87 4.93 10.54
CA ASP A 114 3.75 6.35 10.88
C ASP A 114 2.34 6.88 10.61
N ALA A 115 1.72 6.48 9.50
CA ALA A 115 0.33 6.82 9.21
C ALA A 115 -0.65 6.23 10.24
N ALA A 116 -0.37 5.03 10.77
CA ALA A 116 -1.16 4.43 11.84
C ALA A 116 -0.97 5.16 13.18
N LYS A 117 0.26 5.61 13.51
CA LYS A 117 0.53 6.44 14.69
C LYS A 117 -0.19 7.78 14.63
N ASP A 118 -0.14 8.47 13.48
CA ASP A 118 -0.86 9.73 13.27
C ASP A 118 -2.37 9.59 13.49
N ARG A 119 -2.91 8.40 13.24
CA ARG A 119 -4.32 8.06 13.48
C ARG A 119 -4.64 7.58 14.90
N GLY A 120 -3.63 7.40 15.75
CA GLY A 120 -3.79 6.85 17.10
C GLY A 120 -4.08 5.34 17.13
N LEU A 121 -3.72 4.59 16.08
CA LEU A 121 -3.94 3.14 15.99
C LEU A 121 -2.85 2.30 16.66
N GLY A 122 -1.74 2.92 17.09
CA GLY A 122 -0.64 2.23 17.75
C GLY A 122 0.30 1.49 16.78
N ALA A 123 0.94 0.43 17.27
CA ALA A 123 1.85 -0.41 16.48
C ALA A 123 1.09 -1.32 15.51
N VAL A 124 1.57 -1.41 14.28
CA VAL A 124 1.01 -2.25 13.22
C VAL A 124 1.80 -3.56 13.18
N ALA A 125 1.09 -4.68 13.20
CA ALA A 125 1.68 -5.99 12.98
C ALA A 125 1.65 -6.32 11.48
N PHE A 126 2.77 -6.76 10.94
CA PHE A 126 2.92 -7.18 9.53
C PHE A 126 3.18 -8.69 9.39
N ASP A 127 3.28 -9.42 10.50
CA ASP A 127 3.35 -10.89 10.57
C ASP A 127 2.07 -11.56 10.06
#